data_AF-A0A0T9KLL1-F1
#
_entry.id   AF-A0A0T9KLL1-F1
#
_cell.length_a   1.000
_cell.length_b   1.000
_cell.length_c   1.000
_cell.angle_alpha   90.00
_cell.angle_beta   90.00
_cell.angle_gamma   90.00
#
_symmetry.space_group_name_H-M   'P 1'
#
loop_
_entity.id
_entity.type
_entity.pdbx_description
1 polymer ?
#
loop_
_entity_poly.entity_id
_entity_poly.type
_entity_poly.pdbx_seq_one_letter_code
_entity_poly.pdbx_strand_id
1 'polypeptide(L)'
;MKINHEYLRNLLDAFESSEKPETNIEELELKGFKCDEDFVFHMRLLDDQGLICRTDGGQGFGIVYSKSDDGGYDWVLLPLRLTARGHDFIADLRQKEVWQTIKAGFKDEGLSTLMSVTKSLAEGFAKKKIKDLTGFDVS
;
A
#
# COMPACT_ATOMS: atom_id res chain seq x y z
N MET A 1 6.34 6.94 -14.69
CA MET A 1 7.07 7.02 -13.40
C MET A 1 7.47 5.62 -12.98
N LYS A 2 8.48 5.43 -12.12
CA LYS A 2 8.88 4.11 -11.60
C LYS A 2 8.21 3.87 -10.25
N ILE A 3 7.90 2.61 -9.94
CA ILE A 3 7.34 2.26 -8.64
C ILE A 3 8.41 2.45 -7.56
N ASN A 4 8.06 3.21 -6.52
CA ASN A 4 8.85 3.35 -5.31
C ASN A 4 8.21 2.51 -4.20
N HIS A 5 8.82 1.36 -3.90
CA HIS A 5 8.28 0.42 -2.90
C HIS A 5 8.31 0.98 -1.48
N GLU A 6 9.28 1.82 -1.15
CA GLU A 6 9.35 2.48 0.16
C GLU A 6 8.23 3.52 0.29
N TYR A 7 7.96 4.26 -0.78
CA TYR A 7 6.85 5.21 -0.81
C TYR A 7 5.49 4.52 -0.67
N LEU A 8 5.26 3.41 -1.39
CA LEU A 8 4.03 2.61 -1.24
C LEU A 8 3.84 2.08 0.18
N ARG A 9 4.92 1.58 0.79
CA ARG A 9 4.90 1.11 2.18
C ARG A 9 4.52 2.25 3.13
N ASN A 10 5.14 3.41 2.97
CA ASN A 10 4.85 4.58 3.80
C ASN A 10 3.40 5.07 3.61
N LEU A 11 2.87 5.03 2.38
CA LEU A 11 1.45 5.33 2.11
C LEU A 11 0.53 4.35 2.84
N LEU A 12 0.75 3.04 2.70
CA LEU A 12 -0.06 2.02 3.37
C LEU A 12 0.01 2.16 4.91
N ASP A 13 1.19 2.43 5.47
CA ASP A 13 1.38 2.73 6.89
C ASP A 13 0.61 4.01 7.29
N ALA A 14 0.55 5.02 6.43
CA ALA A 14 -0.21 6.25 6.68
C ALA A 14 -1.73 6.02 6.69
N PHE A 15 -2.24 5.13 5.85
CA PHE A 15 -3.64 4.71 5.91
C PHE A 15 -3.94 3.92 7.19
N GLU A 16 -3.09 2.96 7.54
CA GLU A 16 -3.31 2.09 8.70
C GLU A 16 -3.18 2.83 10.04
N SER A 17 -2.30 3.82 10.10
CA SER A 17 -2.09 4.67 11.29
C SER A 17 -3.14 5.78 11.47
N SER A 18 -4.24 5.76 10.72
CA SER A 18 -5.35 6.68 10.98
C SER A 18 -5.98 6.38 12.34
N GLU A 19 -6.36 7.41 13.10
CA GLU A 19 -7.09 7.24 14.36
C GLU A 19 -8.52 6.73 14.11
N LYS A 20 -9.04 6.95 12.90
CA LYS A 20 -10.37 6.51 12.46
C LYS A 20 -10.24 5.31 11.52
N PRO A 21 -11.34 4.58 11.24
CA PRO A 21 -11.35 3.50 10.25
C PRO A 21 -11.03 3.93 8.82
N GLU A 22 -10.95 5.23 8.57
CA GLU A 22 -10.73 5.87 7.29
C GLU A 22 -9.78 7.07 7.44
N THR A 23 -9.18 7.48 6.34
CA THR A 23 -8.37 8.68 6.16
C THR A 23 -8.94 9.49 5.00
N ASN A 24 -8.33 10.62 4.69
CA ASN A 24 -8.65 11.41 3.51
C ASN A 24 -7.40 12.16 3.02
N ILE A 25 -7.55 12.94 1.95
CA ILE A 25 -6.43 13.63 1.34
C ILE A 25 -5.76 14.65 2.28
N GLU A 26 -6.54 15.41 3.06
CA GLU A 26 -6.01 16.41 4.00
C GLU A 26 -5.23 15.73 5.13
N GLU A 27 -5.72 14.60 5.65
CA GLU A 27 -5.03 13.82 6.68
C GLU A 27 -3.71 13.21 6.16
N LEU A 28 -3.65 12.81 4.88
CA LEU A 28 -2.42 12.36 4.24
C LEU A 28 -1.45 13.54 4.03
N GLU A 29 -1.92 14.72 3.66
CA GLU A 29 -1.07 15.92 3.57
C GLU A 29 -0.48 16.32 4.92
N LEU A 30 -1.27 16.24 6.00
CA LEU A 30 -0.79 16.45 7.37
C LEU A 30 0.29 15.43 7.78
N LYS A 31 0.28 14.23 7.20
CA LYS A 31 1.33 13.21 7.36
C LYS A 31 2.54 13.43 6.45
N GLY A 32 2.57 14.52 5.69
CA GLY A 32 3.70 14.95 4.87
C GLY A 32 3.69 14.46 3.43
N PHE A 33 2.61 13.84 2.97
CA PHE A 33 2.44 13.50 1.56
C PHE A 33 2.11 14.76 0.76
N LYS A 34 2.71 14.89 -0.42
CA LYS A 34 2.39 15.97 -1.36
C LYS A 34 1.51 15.39 -2.45
N CYS A 35 0.38 16.01 -2.74
CA CYS A 35 -0.56 15.55 -3.76
C CYS A 35 -0.10 15.85 -5.19
N ASP A 36 1.15 15.48 -5.50
CA ASP A 36 1.80 15.65 -6.79
C ASP A 36 1.66 14.41 -7.70
N GLU A 37 2.33 14.42 -8.85
CA GLU A 37 2.30 13.29 -9.80
C GLU A 37 2.78 11.97 -9.19
N ASP A 38 3.73 12.01 -8.25
CA ASP A 38 4.30 10.80 -7.63
C ASP A 38 3.29 10.19 -6.66
N PHE A 39 2.62 11.02 -5.87
CA PHE A 39 1.51 10.58 -5.03
C PHE A 39 0.37 9.99 -5.85
N VAL A 40 -0.08 10.71 -6.89
CA VAL A 40 -1.16 10.24 -7.78
C VAL A 40 -0.79 8.91 -8.44
N PHE A 41 0.43 8.78 -8.92
CA PHE A 41 0.92 7.56 -9.55
C PHE A 41 0.83 6.36 -8.59
N HIS A 42 1.32 6.51 -7.36
CA HIS A 42 1.28 5.42 -6.37
C HIS A 42 -0.12 5.13 -5.84
N MET A 43 -0.96 6.15 -5.63
CA MET A 43 -2.37 5.97 -5.24
C MET A 43 -3.16 5.19 -6.29
N ARG A 44 -2.92 5.44 -7.59
CA ARG A 44 -3.52 4.63 -8.67
C ARG A 44 -3.10 3.16 -8.58
N LEU A 45 -1.83 2.88 -8.32
CA LEU A 45 -1.37 1.50 -8.19
C LEU A 45 -2.04 0.78 -7.01
N LEU A 46 -2.24 1.48 -5.89
CA LEU A 46 -2.95 0.94 -4.73
C LEU A 46 -4.43 0.68 -5.03
N ASP A 47 -5.11 1.60 -5.72
CA ASP A 47 -6.51 1.49 -6.14
C ASP A 47 -6.69 0.36 -7.18
N ASP A 48 -5.85 0.30 -8.20
CA ASP A 48 -5.86 -0.72 -9.25
C ASP A 48 -5.67 -2.14 -8.70
N GLN A 49 -4.89 -2.29 -7.63
CA GLN A 49 -4.70 -3.57 -6.93
C GLN A 49 -5.73 -3.82 -5.83
N GLY A 50 -6.66 -2.89 -5.61
CA GLY A 50 -7.69 -2.98 -4.57
C GLY A 50 -7.10 -3.05 -3.16
N LEU A 51 -5.97 -2.38 -2.92
CA LEU A 51 -5.35 -2.25 -1.59
C LEU A 51 -6.02 -1.14 -0.78
N ILE A 52 -6.51 -0.12 -1.46
CA ILE A 52 -7.32 0.96 -0.89
C ILE A 52 -8.68 1.01 -1.59
N CYS A 53 -9.65 1.63 -0.96
CA CYS A 53 -10.93 1.97 -1.59
C CYS A 53 -11.58 3.15 -0.87
N ARG A 54 -12.63 3.73 -1.50
CA ARG A 54 -13.53 4.66 -0.83
C ARG A 54 -14.43 3.92 0.16
N THR A 55 -14.75 4.57 1.27
CA THR A 55 -15.69 4.00 2.25
C THR A 55 -17.11 3.88 1.67
N ASP A 56 -17.51 4.78 0.77
CA ASP A 56 -18.83 4.81 0.14
C ASP A 56 -19.03 3.75 -0.97
N GLY A 57 -18.00 2.96 -1.29
CA GLY A 57 -18.04 1.96 -2.36
C GLY A 57 -17.97 2.52 -3.78
N GLY A 58 -17.77 3.84 -3.93
CA GLY A 58 -17.51 4.47 -5.21
C GLY A 58 -16.15 4.08 -5.79
N GLN A 59 -15.92 4.46 -7.05
CA GLN A 59 -14.65 4.24 -7.75
C GLN A 59 -13.65 5.39 -7.51
N GLY A 60 -12.37 5.07 -7.69
CA GLY A 60 -11.26 6.01 -7.57
C GLY A 60 -11.06 6.49 -6.14
N PHE A 61 -10.28 7.56 -6.00
CA PHE A 61 -9.82 8.05 -4.69
C PHE A 61 -9.88 9.58 -4.56
N GLY A 62 -10.74 10.24 -5.34
CA GLY A 62 -11.05 11.67 -5.20
C GLY A 62 -10.30 12.62 -6.10
N ILE A 63 -9.47 12.11 -7.02
CA ILE A 63 -8.77 12.94 -8.00
C ILE A 63 -9.71 13.46 -9.08
N VAL A 64 -9.61 14.75 -9.39
CA VAL A 64 -10.31 15.45 -10.47
C VAL A 64 -9.27 16.13 -11.35
N TYR A 65 -9.33 15.87 -12.66
CA TYR A 65 -8.44 16.53 -13.61
C TYR A 65 -9.02 17.89 -13.97
N SER A 66 -8.39 18.95 -13.46
CA SER A 66 -8.67 20.30 -13.92
C SER A 66 -8.11 20.43 -15.35
N LYS A 67 -8.85 21.10 -16.24
CA LYS A 67 -8.37 21.43 -17.60
C LYS A 67 -7.52 22.72 -17.62
N SER A 68 -6.99 23.14 -16.47
CA SER A 68 -6.18 24.34 -16.36
C SER A 68 -4.79 24.09 -16.97
N ASP A 69 -4.19 25.13 -17.54
CA ASP A 69 -2.91 25.08 -18.28
C ASP A 69 -1.69 24.67 -17.42
N ASP A 70 -1.86 24.50 -16.11
CA ASP A 70 -0.81 24.12 -15.15
C ASP A 70 -0.74 22.60 -14.87
N GLY A 71 -1.67 21.80 -15.39
CA GLY A 71 -1.68 20.35 -15.21
C GLY A 71 -1.89 19.90 -13.76
N GLY A 72 -2.46 20.77 -12.92
CA GLY A 72 -2.71 20.49 -11.50
C GLY A 72 -3.81 19.45 -11.26
N TYR A 73 -3.72 18.79 -10.09
CA TYR A 73 -4.75 17.87 -9.61
C TYR A 73 -5.68 18.58 -8.63
N ASP A 74 -6.98 18.59 -8.93
CA ASP A 74 -8.00 18.96 -7.96
C ASP A 74 -8.42 17.74 -7.17
N TRP A 75 -8.83 17.94 -5.91
CA TRP A 75 -9.17 16.86 -5.00
C TRP A 75 -10.56 17.07 -4.39
N VAL A 76 -11.36 16.02 -4.41
CA VAL A 76 -12.58 15.91 -3.63
C VAL A 76 -12.24 15.24 -2.30
N LEU A 77 -12.63 15.87 -1.20
CA LEU A 77 -12.47 15.30 0.12
C LEU A 77 -13.36 14.06 0.27
N LEU A 78 -12.75 12.88 0.23
CA LEU A 78 -13.45 11.60 0.33
C LEU A 78 -12.84 10.73 1.44
N PRO A 79 -13.67 9.97 2.18
CA PRO A 79 -13.18 8.97 3.10
C PRO A 79 -12.61 7.77 2.31
N LEU A 80 -11.34 7.47 2.55
CA LEU A 80 -10.59 6.37 1.98
C LEU A 80 -10.14 5.41 3.09
N ARG A 81 -10.04 4.13 2.80
CA ARG A 81 -9.56 3.12 3.75
C ARG A 81 -8.75 2.04 3.07
N LEU A 82 -8.01 1.28 3.87
CA LEU A 82 -7.47 0.01 3.40
C LEU A 82 -8.60 -1.00 3.18
N THR A 83 -8.45 -1.84 2.17
CA THR A 83 -9.23 -3.08 2.07
C THR A 83 -8.66 -4.12 3.02
N ALA A 84 -9.38 -5.23 3.24
CA ALA A 84 -8.81 -6.38 3.95
C ALA A 84 -7.49 -6.85 3.30
N ARG A 85 -7.45 -6.88 1.96
CA ARG A 85 -6.24 -7.19 1.18
C ARG A 85 -5.12 -6.17 1.44
N GLY A 86 -5.47 -4.89 1.58
CA GLY A 86 -4.55 -3.83 1.98
C GLY A 86 -3.91 -4.08 3.33
N HIS A 87 -4.73 -4.41 4.34
CA HIS A 87 -4.27 -4.76 5.68
C HIS A 87 -3.36 -5.99 5.69
N ASP A 88 -3.76 -7.07 5.00
CA ASP A 88 -2.94 -8.28 4.91
C ASP A 88 -1.57 -7.97 4.29
N PHE A 89 -1.57 -7.21 3.19
CA PHE A 89 -0.34 -6.88 2.49
C PHE A 89 0.63 -6.05 3.34
N ILE A 90 0.15 -5.00 4.04
CA ILE A 90 1.02 -4.18 4.89
C ILE A 90 1.45 -4.93 6.17
N ALA A 91 0.63 -5.84 6.70
CA ALA A 91 1.03 -6.73 7.79
C ALA A 91 2.19 -7.64 7.38
N ASP A 92 2.11 -8.27 6.20
CA ASP A 92 3.19 -9.10 5.67
C ASP A 92 4.45 -8.29 5.36
N LEU A 93 4.29 -7.11 4.76
CA LEU A 93 5.40 -6.23 4.38
C LEU A 93 6.16 -5.67 5.59
N ARG A 94 5.52 -5.56 6.75
CA ARG A 94 6.15 -5.11 8.01
C ARG A 94 7.04 -6.17 8.65
N GLN A 95 6.90 -7.45 8.29
CA GLN A 95 7.80 -8.48 8.79
C GLN A 95 9.22 -8.15 8.33
N LYS A 96 10.15 -8.01 9.28
CA LYS A 96 11.51 -7.52 9.01
C LYS A 96 12.20 -8.38 7.95
N GLU A 97 12.07 -9.69 8.06
CA GLU A 97 12.66 -10.66 7.13
C GLU A 97 12.11 -10.48 5.71
N VAL A 98 10.79 -10.32 5.58
CA VAL A 98 10.12 -10.08 4.29
C VAL A 98 10.62 -8.79 3.65
N TRP A 99 10.61 -7.67 4.39
CA TRP A 99 11.03 -6.37 3.87
C TRP A 99 12.49 -6.35 3.40
N GLN A 100 13.41 -6.99 4.14
CA GLN A 100 14.81 -7.05 3.73
C GLN A 100 14.99 -7.88 2.46
N THR A 101 14.29 -9.01 2.31
CA THR A 101 14.36 -9.83 1.10
C THR A 101 13.84 -9.07 -0.12
N ILE A 102 12.73 -8.34 0.03
CA ILE A 102 12.16 -7.51 -1.06
C ILE A 102 13.16 -6.44 -1.51
N LYS A 103 13.72 -5.68 -0.56
CA LYS A 103 14.70 -4.62 -0.91
C LYS A 103 15.96 -5.18 -1.56
N ALA A 104 16.39 -6.39 -1.22
CA ALA A 104 17.60 -7.00 -1.76
C ALA A 104 17.38 -7.61 -3.15
N GLY A 105 16.23 -8.26 -3.39
CA GLY A 105 16.00 -9.10 -4.57
C GLY A 105 14.93 -8.62 -5.55
N PHE A 106 14.03 -7.72 -5.14
CA PHE A 106 12.80 -7.42 -5.89
C PHE A 106 12.52 -5.92 -6.03
N LYS A 107 13.50 -5.06 -5.76
CA LYS A 107 13.33 -3.58 -5.71
C LYS A 107 12.82 -2.91 -7.00
N ASP A 108 12.95 -3.58 -8.14
CA ASP A 108 12.59 -3.05 -9.46
C ASP A 108 11.32 -3.70 -10.03
N GLU A 109 10.66 -4.56 -9.23
CA GLU A 109 9.48 -5.31 -9.67
C GLU A 109 8.19 -4.48 -9.65
N GLY A 110 7.23 -4.91 -10.47
CA GLY A 110 5.86 -4.40 -10.48
C GLY A 110 5.12 -4.65 -9.16
N LEU A 111 4.08 -3.85 -8.86
CA LEU A 111 3.31 -4.00 -7.61
C LEU A 111 2.65 -5.38 -7.47
N SER A 112 2.13 -5.95 -8.56
CA SER A 112 1.52 -7.30 -8.53
C SER A 112 2.55 -8.37 -8.16
N THR A 113 3.76 -8.32 -8.73
CA THR A 113 4.87 -9.22 -8.38
C THR A 113 5.29 -9.00 -6.92
N LEU A 114 5.45 -7.74 -6.50
CA LEU A 114 5.78 -7.38 -5.12
C LEU A 114 4.78 -7.99 -4.13
N MET A 115 3.48 -7.89 -4.39
CA MET A 115 2.44 -8.47 -3.55
C MET A 115 2.52 -10.00 -3.48
N SER A 116 2.72 -10.65 -4.63
CA SER A 116 2.84 -12.12 -4.71
C SER A 116 4.05 -12.63 -3.92
N VAL A 117 5.21 -11.97 -4.09
CA VAL A 117 6.45 -12.31 -3.39
C VAL A 117 6.32 -12.04 -1.90
N THR A 118 5.73 -10.90 -1.51
CA THR A 118 5.50 -10.55 -0.10
C THR A 118 4.71 -11.62 0.62
N LYS A 119 3.57 -12.04 0.03
CA LYS A 119 2.74 -13.11 0.58
C LYS A 119 3.48 -14.45 0.66
N SER A 120 4.18 -14.82 -0.42
CA SER A 120 4.93 -16.09 -0.46
C SER A 120 6.04 -16.13 0.59
N LEU A 121 6.75 -15.02 0.79
CA LEU A 121 7.77 -14.89 1.82
C LEU A 121 7.17 -14.96 3.22
N ALA A 122 6.08 -14.22 3.47
CA ALA A 122 5.40 -14.23 4.76
C ALA A 122 4.92 -15.63 5.14
N GLU A 123 4.30 -16.36 4.21
CA GLU A 123 3.90 -17.76 4.39
C GLU A 123 5.10 -18.67 4.66
N GLY A 124 6.18 -18.53 3.90
CA GLY A 124 7.41 -19.30 4.10
C GLY A 124 8.04 -19.08 5.48
N PHE A 125 8.11 -17.82 5.93
CA PHE A 125 8.62 -17.48 7.26
C PHE A 125 7.68 -17.96 8.37
N ALA A 126 6.36 -17.89 8.17
CA ALA A 126 5.39 -18.42 9.12
C ALA A 126 5.52 -19.94 9.29
N LYS A 127 5.62 -20.70 8.18
CA LYS A 127 5.87 -22.14 8.20
C LYS A 127 7.17 -22.49 8.94
N LYS A 128 8.24 -21.74 8.67
CA LYS A 128 9.52 -21.90 9.38
C LYS A 128 9.36 -21.68 10.89
N LYS A 129 8.69 -20.60 11.31
CA LYS A 129 8.42 -20.31 12.73
C LYS A 129 7.59 -21.42 13.40
N ILE A 130 6.57 -21.96 12.72
CA ILE A 130 5.77 -23.08 13.26
C ILE A 130 6.65 -24.32 13.48
N LYS A 131 7.49 -24.67 12.50
CA LYS A 131 8.43 -25.78 12.62
C LYS A 131 9.40 -25.59 13.76
N ASP A 132 9.99 -24.40 13.88
CA ASP A 132 10.95 -24.07 14.94
C ASP A 132 10.29 -24.13 16.34
N LEU A 133 9.01 -23.78 16.45
CA LEU A 133 8.27 -23.78 17.72
C LEU A 133 7.72 -25.16 18.11
N THR A 134 7.31 -25.97 17.14
CA THR A 134 6.51 -27.18 17.39
C THR A 134 7.19 -28.48 16.97
N GLY A 135 8.25 -28.40 16.15
CA GLY A 135 8.88 -29.56 15.52
C GLY A 135 8.08 -30.16 14.35
N PHE A 136 6.85 -29.70 14.09
CA PHE A 136 6.02 -30.18 12.99
C PHE A 136 6.28 -29.40 11.71
N ASP A 137 6.42 -30.12 10.60
CA ASP A 137 6.51 -29.52 9.27
C ASP A 137 5.11 -29.28 8.71
N VAL A 138 4.79 -28.03 8.42
CA VAL A 138 3.51 -27.63 7.80
C VAL A 138 3.77 -27.39 6.33
N SER A 139 3.75 -28.49 5.56
CA SER A 139 3.81 -28.49 4.09
C SER A 139 2.62 -27.76 3.49
#